data_AF-A0A7K2W7R5-F1
#
_entry.id   AF-A0A7K2W7R5-F1
#
_cell.length_a   1.000
_cell.length_b   1.000
_cell.length_c   1.000
_cell.angle_alpha   90.00
_cell.angle_beta   90.00
_cell.angle_gamma   90.00
#
_symmetry.space_group_name_H-M   'P 1'
#
loop_
_entity.id
_entity.type
_entity.pdbx_description
1 polymer ?
#
loop_
_entity_poly.entity_id
_entity_poly.type
_entity_poly.pdbx_seq_one_letter_code
_entity_poly.pdbx_strand_id
1 'polypeptide(L)'
;MVDFSIDYSALQTVQQKMRNLADDAGSGGATGVFREIGEATASERRSVLGSADLSSAFNLFYSRSSSRTKQAKDGLTQLADTFKGVSDTFFQADAQLASSGGLMGSKLGLDDWKNQKAAYDQWVSDDKAWHDYLEKIGAADYFDQHPDAHIGDVCSADSPPGFCEAWQNDLDNHDVTVPDDPGAPPPKPSDDPPTSYTYEDDKGKVDVRLELDDDHNVMKETSTITTPNGQSYTSVTTYDSAPQYVTLEDGTRMDVRDYTMETTYADGSKTTSTVVINDDGSGTMTMTDGDGKVTVSTRSGPDADWSEPEDQ
;
A
#
# COMPACT_ATOMS: atom_id res chain seq x y z
N MET A 1 1.74 -12.74 -3.50
CA MET A 1 1.69 -11.72 -2.42
C MET A 1 2.49 -10.49 -2.87
N VAL A 2 1.94 -9.27 -2.82
CA VAL A 2 2.71 -8.03 -3.07
C VAL A 2 3.41 -7.72 -1.75
N ASP A 3 4.65 -8.18 -1.65
CA ASP A 3 5.55 -7.93 -0.54
C ASP A 3 6.05 -6.48 -0.68
N PHE A 4 5.69 -5.61 0.26
CA PHE A 4 6.34 -4.31 0.37
C PHE A 4 7.78 -4.57 0.82
N SER A 5 8.70 -4.63 -0.14
CA SER A 5 10.11 -5.03 -0.04
C SER A 5 10.98 -4.15 0.86
N ILE A 6 10.60 -3.98 2.11
CA ILE A 6 11.54 -3.73 3.18
C ILE A 6 12.05 -5.10 3.56
N ASP A 7 13.33 -5.39 3.34
CA ASP A 7 13.92 -6.63 3.82
C ASP A 7 13.85 -6.66 5.36
N TYR A 8 12.76 -7.23 5.86
CA TYR A 8 12.49 -7.39 7.28
C TYR A 8 13.59 -8.21 7.96
N SER A 9 14.23 -9.10 7.22
CA SER A 9 15.38 -9.87 7.68
C SER A 9 16.62 -8.99 7.81
N ALA A 10 16.85 -8.03 6.90
CA ALA A 10 17.90 -7.03 7.03
C ALA A 10 17.62 -6.06 8.18
N LEU A 11 16.38 -5.61 8.37
CA LEU A 11 16.01 -4.76 9.51
C LEU A 11 16.13 -5.50 10.84
N GLN A 12 15.69 -6.76 10.93
CA GLN A 12 15.92 -7.61 12.09
C GLN A 12 17.40 -7.90 12.29
N THR A 13 18.17 -8.10 11.22
CA THR A 13 19.62 -8.34 11.28
C THR A 13 20.35 -7.09 11.76
N VAL A 14 19.97 -5.90 11.29
CA VAL A 14 20.50 -4.61 11.74
C VAL A 14 20.12 -4.37 13.20
N GLN A 15 18.87 -4.62 13.57
CA GLN A 15 18.41 -4.57 14.96
C GLN A 15 19.21 -5.54 15.85
N GLN A 16 19.40 -6.78 15.42
CA GLN A 16 20.13 -7.82 16.13
C GLN A 16 21.62 -7.46 16.24
N LYS A 17 22.23 -6.93 15.17
CA LYS A 17 23.61 -6.43 15.18
C LYS A 17 23.76 -5.23 16.10
N MET A 18 22.79 -4.30 16.14
CA MET A 18 22.78 -3.17 17.06
C MET A 18 22.59 -3.62 18.51
N ARG A 19 21.75 -4.64 18.77
CA ARG A 19 21.58 -5.26 20.09
C ARG A 19 22.84 -5.97 20.54
N ASN A 20 23.44 -6.78 19.67
CA ASN A 20 24.70 -7.46 19.94
C ASN A 20 25.83 -6.45 20.20
N LEU A 21 25.90 -5.37 19.40
CA LEU A 21 26.84 -4.28 19.61
C LEU A 21 26.58 -3.54 20.94
N ALA A 22 25.31 -3.33 21.30
CA ALA A 22 24.91 -2.73 22.57
C ALA A 22 25.22 -3.64 23.78
N ASP A 23 25.15 -4.96 23.61
CA ASP A 23 25.51 -5.95 24.63
C ASP A 23 27.03 -6.09 24.77
N ASP A 24 27.77 -6.11 23.67
CA ASP A 24 29.24 -6.06 23.65
C ASP A 24 29.75 -4.75 24.29
N ALA A 25 29.10 -3.64 23.96
CA ALA A 25 29.32 -2.34 24.59
C ALA A 25 28.86 -2.31 26.06
N GLY A 26 27.97 -3.21 26.49
CA GLY A 26 27.47 -3.30 27.86
C GLY A 26 28.55 -3.50 28.92
N SER A 27 29.73 -3.99 28.50
CA SER A 27 30.92 -4.09 29.35
C SER A 27 31.72 -2.78 29.48
N GLY A 28 31.34 -1.70 28.79
CA GLY A 28 32.19 -0.51 28.68
C GLY A 28 33.41 -0.70 27.76
N GLY A 29 33.47 -1.82 27.01
CA GLY A 29 34.70 -2.35 26.41
C GLY A 29 35.67 -2.94 27.44
N ALA A 30 35.29 -2.94 28.72
CA ALA A 30 36.10 -3.41 29.84
C ALA A 30 35.74 -4.86 30.17
N THR A 31 36.65 -5.78 29.87
CA THR A 31 36.51 -7.20 30.21
C THR A 31 37.57 -7.64 31.21
N GLY A 32 37.31 -8.75 31.90
CA GLY A 32 38.23 -9.37 32.85
C GLY A 32 38.71 -8.42 33.96
N VAL A 33 40.01 -8.50 34.25
CA VAL A 33 40.67 -7.80 35.37
C VAL A 33 40.49 -6.28 35.29
N PHE A 34 40.39 -5.69 34.10
CA PHE A 34 40.19 -4.25 33.94
C PHE A 34 38.82 -3.79 34.50
N ARG A 35 37.77 -4.59 34.30
CA ARG A 35 36.44 -4.36 34.88
C ARG A 35 36.43 -4.57 36.39
N GLU A 36 37.04 -5.67 36.85
CA GLU A 36 37.13 -5.99 38.29
C GLU A 36 37.81 -4.87 39.08
N ILE A 37 38.94 -4.36 38.58
CA ILE A 37 39.65 -3.22 39.18
C ILE A 37 38.83 -1.91 39.03
N GLY A 38 38.08 -1.76 37.93
CA GLY A 38 37.22 -0.59 37.69
C GLY A 38 36.04 -0.47 38.66
N GLU A 39 35.46 -1.61 39.04
CA GLU A 39 34.31 -1.71 39.94
C GLU A 39 34.72 -1.86 41.41
N ALA A 40 35.96 -2.25 41.69
CA ALA A 40 36.50 -2.43 43.04
C ALA A 40 36.42 -1.16 43.90
N THR A 41 36.39 -1.35 45.23
CA THR A 41 36.49 -0.23 46.19
C THR A 41 37.85 0.45 46.09
N ALA A 42 37.96 1.69 46.57
CA ALA A 42 39.22 2.43 46.54
C ALA A 42 40.37 1.66 47.25
N SER A 43 40.07 0.92 48.32
CA SER A 43 41.01 0.08 49.06
C SER A 43 41.47 -1.15 48.27
N GLU A 44 40.55 -1.86 47.62
CA GLU A 44 40.87 -3.04 46.81
C GLU A 44 41.59 -2.67 45.51
N ARG A 45 41.15 -1.58 44.89
CA ARG A 45 41.81 -1.05 43.69
C ARG A 45 43.24 -0.58 44.01
N ARG A 46 43.44 0.01 45.19
CA ARG A 46 44.77 0.40 45.68
C ARG A 46 45.61 -0.81 46.07
N SER A 47 45.03 -1.88 46.61
CA SER A 47 45.78 -3.10 46.93
C SER A 47 46.28 -3.80 45.68
N VAL A 48 45.55 -3.70 44.56
CA VAL A 48 45.95 -4.25 43.26
C VAL A 48 46.93 -3.34 42.51
N LEU A 49 46.67 -2.03 42.46
CA LEU A 49 47.47 -1.07 41.69
C LEU A 49 48.69 -0.52 42.45
N GLY A 50 48.79 -0.78 43.75
CA GLY A 50 49.93 -0.38 44.60
C GLY A 50 50.05 1.13 44.88
N SER A 51 49.22 1.98 44.27
CA SER A 51 49.28 3.44 44.39
C SER A 51 47.90 4.07 44.54
N ALA A 52 47.81 5.05 45.43
CA ALA A 52 46.57 5.81 45.64
C ALA A 52 46.24 6.72 44.45
N ASP A 53 47.27 7.34 43.86
CA ASP A 53 47.12 8.23 42.71
C ASP A 53 46.73 7.44 41.46
N LEU A 54 47.36 6.28 41.24
CA LEU A 54 47.02 5.38 40.14
C LEU A 54 45.61 4.81 40.30
N SER A 55 45.21 4.44 41.52
CA SER A 55 43.83 4.01 41.83
C SER A 55 42.80 5.09 41.51
N SER A 56 43.10 6.35 41.84
CA SER A 56 42.19 7.47 41.61
C SER A 56 42.09 7.83 40.13
N ALA A 57 43.22 7.90 39.42
CA ALA A 57 43.26 8.16 37.98
C ALA A 57 42.57 7.05 37.18
N PHE A 58 42.82 5.79 37.54
CA PHE A 58 42.19 4.64 36.92
C PHE A 58 40.66 4.64 37.12
N ASN A 59 40.18 4.94 38.34
CA ASN A 59 38.74 5.02 38.59
C ASN A 59 38.07 6.16 37.81
N LEU A 60 38.72 7.31 37.69
CA LEU A 60 38.21 8.43 36.90
C LEU A 60 38.15 8.07 35.40
N PHE A 61 39.17 7.40 34.87
CA PHE A 61 39.17 6.92 33.50
C PHE A 61 38.07 5.88 33.27
N TYR A 62 37.99 4.86 34.15
CA TYR A 62 36.99 3.81 34.09
C TYR A 62 35.57 4.36 34.15
N SER A 63 35.27 5.25 35.10
CA SER A 63 33.94 5.86 35.23
C SER A 63 33.54 6.70 34.02
N ARG A 64 34.45 7.49 33.46
CA ARG A 64 34.20 8.27 32.24
C ARG A 64 34.02 7.39 31.01
N SER A 65 34.83 6.34 30.87
CA SER A 65 34.72 5.37 29.78
C SER A 65 33.40 4.62 29.86
N SER A 66 33.09 4.02 31.02
CA SER A 66 31.84 3.31 31.29
C SER A 66 30.60 4.18 31.06
N SER A 67 30.62 5.44 31.51
CA SER A 67 29.49 6.37 31.29
C SER A 67 29.25 6.70 29.82
N ARG A 68 30.30 6.91 29.02
CA ARG A 68 30.16 7.18 27.57
C ARG A 68 29.70 5.95 26.82
N THR A 69 30.20 4.77 27.19
CA THR A 69 29.76 3.52 26.58
C THR A 69 28.32 3.19 26.97
N LYS A 70 27.88 3.51 28.19
CA LYS A 70 26.46 3.41 28.58
C LYS A 70 25.56 4.31 27.73
N GLN A 71 25.97 5.55 27.48
CA GLN A 71 25.22 6.45 26.58
C GLN A 71 25.17 5.91 25.14
N ALA A 72 26.27 5.35 24.64
CA ALA A 72 26.29 4.69 23.34
C ALA A 72 25.37 3.45 23.30
N LYS A 73 25.37 2.63 24.36
CA LYS A 73 24.46 1.48 24.53
C LYS A 73 22.99 1.92 24.52
N ASP A 74 22.66 2.96 25.30
CA ASP A 74 21.29 3.47 25.40
C ASP A 74 20.84 4.03 24.05
N GLY A 75 21.71 4.75 23.33
CA GLY A 75 21.46 5.24 21.97
C GLY A 75 21.29 4.12 20.94
N LEU A 76 22.14 3.09 20.96
CA LEU A 76 22.03 1.91 20.09
C LEU A 76 20.75 1.11 20.38
N THR A 77 20.35 1.03 21.65
CA THR A 77 19.11 0.35 22.05
C THR A 77 17.89 1.13 21.58
N GLN A 78 17.86 2.45 21.77
CA GLN A 78 16.78 3.31 21.26
C GLN A 78 16.69 3.26 19.74
N LEU A 79 17.82 3.21 19.05
CA LEU A 79 17.87 3.05 17.60
C LEU A 79 17.31 1.67 17.18
N ALA A 80 17.71 0.59 17.85
CA ALA A 80 17.18 -0.75 17.62
C ALA A 80 15.67 -0.86 17.95
N ASP A 81 15.19 -0.17 18.98
CA ASP A 81 13.77 -0.08 19.32
C ASP A 81 12.98 0.73 18.27
N THR A 82 13.60 1.74 17.66
CA THR A 82 13.03 2.49 16.53
C THR A 82 12.91 1.60 15.30
N PHE A 83 13.96 0.85 14.96
CA PHE A 83 13.93 -0.13 13.87
C PHE A 83 12.90 -1.24 14.13
N LYS A 84 12.75 -1.68 15.39
CA LYS A 84 11.69 -2.61 15.77
C LYS A 84 10.30 -2.01 15.61
N GLY A 85 10.10 -0.78 16.06
CA GLY A 85 8.83 -0.08 15.91
C GLY A 85 8.45 0.07 14.43
N VAL A 86 9.39 0.47 13.58
CA VAL A 86 9.21 0.52 12.13
C VAL A 86 8.92 -0.87 11.57
N SER A 87 9.72 -1.89 11.90
CA SER A 87 9.50 -3.26 11.44
C SER A 87 8.16 -3.85 11.89
N ASP A 88 7.74 -3.63 13.13
CA ASP A 88 6.48 -4.17 13.69
C ASP A 88 5.27 -3.41 13.12
N THR A 89 5.36 -2.09 12.92
CA THR A 89 4.32 -1.28 12.27
C THR A 89 4.22 -1.59 10.78
N PHE A 90 5.34 -1.76 10.09
CA PHE A 90 5.36 -2.20 8.69
C PHE A 90 4.90 -3.66 8.58
N PHE A 91 5.27 -4.57 9.47
CA PHE A 91 4.76 -5.94 9.46
C PHE A 91 3.27 -6.01 9.79
N GLN A 92 2.73 -5.12 10.63
CA GLN A 92 1.29 -5.05 10.90
C GLN A 92 0.50 -4.37 9.78
N ALA A 93 1.07 -3.34 9.15
CA ALA A 93 0.52 -2.73 7.95
C ALA A 93 0.58 -3.73 6.80
N ASP A 94 1.70 -4.43 6.61
CA ASP A 94 1.93 -5.44 5.58
C ASP A 94 1.09 -6.70 5.84
N ALA A 95 0.96 -7.22 7.06
CA ALA A 95 0.01 -8.29 7.35
C ALA A 95 -1.46 -7.88 7.08
N GLN A 96 -1.78 -6.57 7.14
CA GLN A 96 -3.07 -6.01 6.71
C GLN A 96 -3.15 -5.62 5.22
N LEU A 97 -2.03 -5.58 4.49
CA LEU A 97 -1.90 -5.10 3.10
C LEU A 97 -1.49 -6.22 2.11
N ALA A 98 -0.63 -7.15 2.51
CA ALA A 98 -0.14 -8.34 1.80
C ALA A 98 -1.24 -9.42 1.60
N SER A 99 -2.27 -9.43 2.45
CA SER A 99 -3.51 -10.16 2.14
C SER A 99 -4.32 -9.49 1.01
N SER A 100 -3.83 -8.42 0.39
CA SER A 100 -4.65 -7.53 -0.43
C SER A 100 -3.93 -6.68 -1.48
N GLY A 101 -3.24 -7.30 -2.43
CA GLY A 101 -3.03 -6.64 -3.73
C GLY A 101 -4.39 -6.24 -4.32
N GLY A 102 -4.71 -4.95 -4.33
CA GLY A 102 -5.99 -4.40 -4.79
C GLY A 102 -6.89 -3.73 -3.73
N LEU A 103 -6.73 -3.98 -2.42
CA LEU A 103 -7.65 -3.39 -1.42
C LEU A 103 -7.40 -1.91 -1.08
N MET A 104 -6.32 -1.24 -1.51
CA MET A 104 -6.25 0.22 -1.31
C MET A 104 -7.37 0.90 -2.11
N GLY A 105 -7.55 0.50 -3.38
CA GLY A 105 -8.69 0.90 -4.20
C GLY A 105 -10.03 0.45 -3.60
N SER A 106 -10.16 -0.80 -3.17
CA SER A 106 -11.41 -1.29 -2.57
C SER A 106 -11.74 -0.65 -1.21
N LYS A 107 -10.74 -0.33 -0.37
CA LYS A 107 -10.93 0.42 0.89
C LYS A 107 -11.25 1.90 0.66
N LEU A 108 -10.79 2.46 -0.46
CA LEU A 108 -11.19 3.79 -0.94
C LEU A 108 -12.58 3.78 -1.57
N GLY A 109 -13.16 2.61 -1.86
CA GLY A 109 -14.40 2.50 -2.62
C GLY A 109 -14.24 2.79 -4.11
N LEU A 110 -13.03 2.67 -4.66
CA LEU A 110 -12.73 2.90 -6.07
C LEU A 110 -13.46 1.90 -6.98
N ASP A 111 -13.48 0.61 -6.60
CA ASP A 111 -14.19 -0.42 -7.37
C ASP A 111 -15.71 -0.18 -7.35
N ASP A 112 -16.26 0.18 -6.19
CA ASP A 112 -17.67 0.55 -6.05
C ASP A 112 -18.01 1.78 -6.90
N TRP A 113 -17.13 2.80 -6.89
CA TRP A 113 -17.26 3.99 -7.72
C TRP A 113 -17.23 3.63 -9.22
N LYS A 114 -16.28 2.78 -9.66
CA LYS A 114 -16.19 2.32 -11.06
C LYS A 114 -17.47 1.60 -11.48
N ASN A 115 -17.97 0.70 -10.64
CA ASN A 115 -19.18 -0.06 -10.92
C ASN A 115 -20.42 0.86 -10.99
N GLN A 116 -20.54 1.81 -10.07
CA GLN A 116 -21.62 2.80 -10.09
C GLN A 116 -21.53 3.72 -11.30
N LYS A 117 -20.31 4.13 -11.67
CA LYS A 117 -20.07 4.96 -12.85
C LYS A 117 -20.43 4.24 -14.14
N ALA A 118 -19.99 3.00 -14.30
CA ALA A 118 -20.34 2.18 -15.45
C ALA A 118 -21.87 1.99 -15.57
N ALA A 119 -22.55 1.70 -14.46
CA ALA A 119 -24.01 1.57 -14.45
C ALA A 119 -24.73 2.89 -14.78
N TYR A 120 -24.25 4.02 -14.25
CA TYR A 120 -24.83 5.33 -14.53
C TYR A 120 -24.57 5.78 -15.98
N ASP A 121 -23.35 5.62 -16.48
CA ASP A 121 -22.99 5.97 -17.86
C ASP A 121 -23.77 5.11 -18.86
N GLN A 122 -23.99 3.82 -18.56
CA GLN A 122 -24.87 2.94 -19.34
C GLN A 122 -26.31 3.44 -19.33
N TRP A 123 -26.87 3.75 -18.14
CA TRP A 123 -28.22 4.30 -18.04
C TRP A 123 -28.38 5.61 -18.83
N VAL A 124 -27.40 6.53 -18.79
CA VAL A 124 -27.44 7.77 -19.58
C VAL A 124 -27.46 7.48 -21.09
N SER A 125 -26.70 6.48 -21.55
CA SER A 125 -26.72 6.06 -22.96
C SER A 125 -28.07 5.48 -23.36
N ASP A 126 -28.64 4.62 -22.52
CA ASP A 126 -29.93 3.97 -22.78
C ASP A 126 -31.08 4.98 -22.70
N ASP A 127 -31.03 5.91 -21.75
CA ASP A 127 -31.99 7.01 -21.59
C ASP A 127 -31.98 7.90 -22.82
N LYS A 128 -30.80 8.24 -23.33
CA LYS A 128 -30.67 8.96 -24.59
C LYS A 128 -31.26 8.17 -25.77
N ALA A 129 -30.93 6.89 -25.89
CA ALA A 129 -31.44 6.05 -26.99
C ALA A 129 -32.97 5.93 -26.95
N TRP A 130 -33.54 5.78 -25.75
CA TRP A 130 -34.97 5.74 -25.50
C TRP A 130 -35.65 7.06 -25.90
N HIS A 131 -35.15 8.21 -25.44
CA HIS A 131 -35.71 9.52 -25.79
C HIS A 131 -35.59 9.84 -27.29
N ASP A 132 -34.44 9.55 -27.91
CA ASP A 132 -34.25 9.70 -29.36
C ASP A 132 -35.26 8.81 -30.14
N TYR A 133 -35.58 7.62 -29.62
CA TYR A 133 -36.58 6.73 -30.20
C TYR A 133 -38.01 7.26 -30.01
N LEU A 134 -38.37 7.77 -28.83
CA LEU A 134 -39.66 8.41 -28.58
C LEU A 134 -39.89 9.61 -29.49
N GLU A 135 -38.85 10.43 -29.75
CA GLU A 135 -38.91 11.49 -30.75
C GLU A 135 -39.17 10.93 -32.15
N LYS A 136 -38.45 9.89 -32.57
CA LYS A 136 -38.61 9.24 -33.88
C LYS A 136 -40.04 8.76 -34.13
N ILE A 137 -40.69 8.16 -33.14
CA ILE A 137 -42.07 7.64 -33.27
C ILE A 137 -43.15 8.69 -32.98
N GLY A 138 -42.77 9.92 -32.62
CA GLY A 138 -43.70 11.01 -32.29
C GLY A 138 -44.39 10.83 -30.93
N ALA A 139 -43.74 10.15 -29.99
CA ALA A 139 -44.24 9.87 -28.65
C ALA A 139 -43.63 10.77 -27.56
N ALA A 140 -42.58 11.55 -27.85
CA ALA A 140 -41.85 12.35 -26.86
C ALA A 140 -42.77 13.21 -25.97
N ASP A 141 -43.63 14.05 -26.57
CA ASP A 141 -44.56 14.92 -25.83
C ASP A 141 -45.49 14.15 -24.86
N TYR A 142 -45.84 12.90 -25.20
CA TYR A 142 -46.70 12.07 -24.35
C TYR A 142 -45.95 11.59 -23.11
N PHE A 143 -44.74 11.05 -23.28
CA PHE A 143 -43.95 10.53 -22.17
C PHE A 143 -43.33 11.64 -21.32
N ASP A 144 -43.09 12.84 -21.87
CA ASP A 144 -42.73 14.03 -21.09
C ASP A 144 -43.85 14.43 -20.10
N GLN A 145 -45.12 14.26 -20.50
CA GLN A 145 -46.29 14.54 -19.66
C GLN A 145 -46.64 13.37 -18.74
N HIS A 146 -46.15 12.17 -19.07
CA HIS A 146 -46.45 10.91 -18.39
C HIS A 146 -45.15 10.11 -18.16
N PRO A 147 -44.23 10.60 -17.32
CA PRO A 147 -42.90 10.01 -17.16
C PRO A 147 -42.92 8.61 -16.53
N ASP A 148 -44.00 8.27 -15.82
CA ASP A 148 -44.18 6.95 -15.20
C ASP A 148 -44.96 5.96 -16.10
N ALA A 149 -45.32 6.35 -17.33
CA ALA A 149 -46.06 5.49 -18.24
C ALA A 149 -45.14 4.51 -18.96
N HIS A 150 -45.56 3.25 -19.07
CA HIS A 150 -44.87 2.25 -19.87
C HIS A 150 -45.50 2.12 -21.26
N ILE A 151 -44.68 2.17 -22.33
CA ILE A 151 -45.17 2.16 -23.71
C ILE A 151 -46.03 0.93 -24.04
N GLY A 152 -45.70 -0.23 -23.47
CA GLY A 152 -46.49 -1.46 -23.65
C GLY A 152 -47.90 -1.34 -23.09
N ASP A 153 -48.04 -0.73 -21.91
CA ASP A 153 -49.35 -0.51 -21.29
C ASP A 153 -50.16 0.52 -22.08
N VAL A 154 -49.53 1.62 -22.48
CA VAL A 154 -50.15 2.68 -23.28
C VAL A 154 -50.65 2.16 -24.62
N CYS A 155 -49.84 1.33 -25.29
CA CYS A 155 -50.16 0.80 -26.62
C CYS A 155 -51.05 -0.44 -26.60
N SER A 156 -51.28 -1.04 -25.43
CA SER A 156 -52.26 -2.13 -25.23
C SER A 156 -53.66 -1.64 -24.82
N ALA A 157 -53.82 -0.34 -24.55
CA ALA A 157 -55.10 0.24 -24.15
C ALA A 157 -56.18 0.18 -25.26
N ASP A 158 -57.46 0.28 -24.87
CA ASP A 158 -58.61 0.23 -25.80
C ASP A 158 -58.62 1.34 -26.87
N SER A 159 -57.87 2.42 -26.65
CA SER A 159 -57.73 3.55 -27.58
C SER A 159 -56.31 4.08 -27.52
N PRO A 160 -55.35 3.38 -28.17
CA PRO A 160 -53.95 3.72 -28.06
C PRO A 160 -53.64 5.00 -28.87
N PRO A 161 -52.67 5.82 -28.43
CA PRO A 161 -52.17 6.95 -29.20
C PRO A 161 -51.62 6.56 -30.57
N GLY A 162 -51.60 7.51 -31.52
CA GLY A 162 -51.16 7.24 -32.90
C GLY A 162 -49.71 6.76 -33.04
N PHE A 163 -48.82 7.12 -32.11
CA PHE A 163 -47.44 6.64 -32.12
C PHE A 163 -47.32 5.12 -31.89
N CYS A 164 -48.34 4.48 -31.31
CA CYS A 164 -48.32 3.04 -31.02
C CYS A 164 -48.30 2.17 -32.27
N GLU A 165 -48.81 2.67 -33.41
CA GLU A 165 -48.69 1.98 -34.69
C GLU A 165 -47.22 1.92 -35.15
N ALA A 166 -46.48 3.01 -35.01
CA ALA A 166 -45.05 3.06 -35.34
C ALA A 166 -44.24 2.15 -34.41
N TRP A 167 -44.53 2.17 -33.11
CA TRP A 167 -43.89 1.30 -32.12
C TRP A 167 -44.11 -0.19 -32.42
N GLN A 168 -45.34 -0.58 -32.75
CA GLN A 168 -45.68 -1.98 -33.04
C GLN A 168 -45.06 -2.47 -34.36
N ASN A 169 -45.03 -1.62 -35.38
CA ASN A 169 -44.33 -1.92 -36.63
C ASN A 169 -42.82 -2.11 -36.44
N ASP A 170 -42.18 -1.30 -35.58
CA ASP A 170 -40.76 -1.45 -35.28
C ASP A 170 -40.49 -2.71 -34.44
N LEU A 171 -41.40 -3.12 -33.55
CA LEU A 171 -41.30 -4.40 -32.81
C LEU A 171 -41.45 -5.64 -33.71
N ASP A 172 -42.36 -5.61 -34.68
CA ASP A 172 -42.57 -6.71 -35.64
C ASP A 172 -41.44 -6.79 -36.69
N ASN A 173 -40.63 -5.74 -36.80
CA ASN A 173 -39.52 -5.67 -37.73
C ASN A 173 -38.20 -6.15 -37.09
N HIS A 174 -37.79 -7.38 -37.42
CA HIS A 174 -36.54 -7.97 -36.93
C HIS A 174 -35.25 -7.23 -37.35
N ASP A 175 -35.31 -6.29 -38.30
CA ASP A 175 -34.18 -5.46 -38.70
C ASP A 175 -34.04 -4.18 -37.86
N VAL A 176 -34.98 -3.90 -36.96
CA VAL A 176 -34.98 -2.73 -36.06
C VAL A 176 -34.83 -3.19 -34.62
N THR A 177 -33.87 -2.60 -33.91
CA THR A 177 -33.76 -2.76 -32.45
C THR A 177 -34.50 -1.61 -31.78
N VAL A 178 -35.59 -1.93 -31.09
CA VAL A 178 -36.32 -0.99 -30.24
C VAL A 178 -35.56 -0.87 -28.92
N PRO A 179 -35.08 0.32 -28.52
CA PRO A 179 -34.49 0.52 -27.21
C PRO A 179 -35.51 0.25 -26.11
N ASP A 180 -35.08 -0.38 -25.03
CA ASP A 180 -35.89 -0.53 -23.83
C ASP A 180 -35.89 0.78 -23.02
N ASP A 181 -36.99 1.03 -22.30
CA ASP A 181 -37.03 2.09 -21.28
C ASP A 181 -36.09 1.71 -20.13
N PRO A 182 -35.03 2.50 -19.86
CA PRO A 182 -34.06 2.18 -18.82
C PRO A 182 -34.61 2.41 -17.40
N GLY A 183 -35.80 3.02 -17.27
CA GLY A 183 -36.44 3.30 -16.00
C GLY A 183 -35.71 4.36 -15.16
N ALA A 184 -35.93 4.31 -13.84
CA ALA A 184 -35.37 5.30 -12.93
C ALA A 184 -33.82 5.27 -12.92
N PRO A 185 -33.14 6.43 -12.87
CA PRO A 185 -31.69 6.48 -12.87
C PRO A 185 -31.10 5.78 -11.66
N PRO A 186 -30.02 4.99 -11.84
CA PRO A 186 -29.23 4.52 -10.70
C PRO A 186 -28.61 5.71 -9.97
N PRO A 187 -28.17 5.53 -8.70
CA PRO A 187 -27.47 6.58 -7.98
C PRO A 187 -26.26 7.08 -8.77
N LYS A 188 -26.24 8.39 -9.08
CA LYS A 188 -25.08 9.00 -9.73
C LYS A 188 -23.91 8.99 -8.75
N PRO A 189 -22.74 8.42 -9.12
CA PRO A 189 -21.55 8.51 -8.29
C PRO A 189 -20.99 9.95 -8.27
N SER A 190 -20.03 10.20 -7.38
CA SER A 190 -19.20 11.41 -7.44
C SER A 190 -18.57 11.58 -8.82
N ASP A 191 -18.43 12.81 -9.31
CA ASP A 191 -17.75 13.07 -10.59
C ASP A 191 -16.27 12.66 -10.54
N ASP A 192 -15.63 12.86 -9.38
CA ASP A 192 -14.24 12.46 -9.14
C ASP A 192 -14.15 11.08 -8.44
N PRO A 193 -13.22 10.20 -8.87
CA PRO A 193 -12.96 8.93 -8.19
C PRO A 193 -12.33 9.13 -6.81
N PRO A 194 -12.59 8.22 -5.86
CA PRO A 194 -11.95 8.28 -4.55
C PRO A 194 -10.48 7.83 -4.65
N THR A 195 -9.57 8.81 -4.67
CA THR A 195 -8.13 8.57 -4.84
C THR A 195 -7.31 8.90 -3.60
N SER A 196 -7.93 9.28 -2.49
CA SER A 196 -7.18 9.63 -1.27
C SER A 196 -7.89 9.21 0.01
N TYR A 197 -7.11 8.74 0.98
CA TYR A 197 -7.58 8.39 2.31
C TYR A 197 -6.61 8.94 3.36
N THR A 198 -7.14 9.52 4.42
CA THR A 198 -6.36 9.98 5.55
C THR A 198 -6.97 9.46 6.85
N TYR A 199 -6.14 8.91 7.71
CA TYR A 199 -6.49 8.49 9.06
C TYR A 199 -5.51 9.11 10.06
N GLU A 200 -6.01 9.57 11.20
CA GLU A 200 -5.20 10.15 12.27
C GLU A 200 -5.75 9.75 13.65
N ASP A 201 -4.87 9.29 14.53
CA ASP A 201 -5.15 8.97 15.92
C ASP A 201 -3.96 9.33 16.84
N ASP A 202 -4.06 8.98 18.12
CA ASP A 202 -3.01 9.22 19.12
C ASP A 202 -1.67 8.50 18.80
N LYS A 203 -1.66 7.57 17.85
CA LYS A 203 -0.50 6.77 17.43
C LYS A 203 0.08 7.24 16.10
N GLY A 204 -0.52 8.22 15.43
CA GLY A 204 0.05 8.86 14.26
C GLY A 204 -0.96 9.11 13.16
N LYS A 205 -0.45 9.37 11.96
CA LYS A 205 -1.21 9.70 10.77
C LYS A 205 -0.82 8.78 9.62
N VAL A 206 -1.80 8.33 8.85
CA VAL A 206 -1.63 7.59 7.61
C VAL A 206 -2.32 8.38 6.50
N ASP A 207 -1.59 8.72 5.45
CA ASP A 207 -2.09 9.34 4.23
C ASP A 207 -1.83 8.42 3.04
N VAL A 208 -2.88 8.06 2.32
CA VAL A 208 -2.83 7.24 1.10
C VAL A 208 -3.32 8.07 -0.07
N ARG A 209 -2.62 8.00 -1.20
CA ARG A 209 -3.01 8.60 -2.47
C ARG A 209 -2.81 7.63 -3.63
N LEU A 210 -3.78 7.59 -4.53
CA LEU A 210 -3.73 6.85 -5.78
C LEU A 210 -3.63 7.83 -6.94
N GLU A 211 -2.83 7.50 -7.94
CA GLU A 211 -2.89 8.14 -9.26
C GLU A 211 -3.39 7.09 -10.25
N LEU A 212 -4.37 7.49 -11.07
CA LEU A 212 -5.05 6.62 -12.01
C LEU A 212 -4.67 6.96 -13.45
N ASP A 213 -4.78 6.00 -14.37
CA ASP A 213 -4.80 6.28 -15.82
C ASP A 213 -6.19 6.75 -16.30
N ASP A 214 -6.32 6.98 -17.60
CA ASP A 214 -7.57 7.43 -18.24
C ASP A 214 -8.72 6.40 -18.12
N ASP A 215 -8.36 5.12 -17.97
CA ASP A 215 -9.29 4.01 -17.74
C ASP A 215 -9.56 3.77 -16.24
N HIS A 216 -9.11 4.70 -15.38
CA HIS A 216 -9.22 4.67 -13.93
C HIS A 216 -8.45 3.52 -13.26
N ASN A 217 -7.49 2.89 -13.93
CA ASN A 217 -6.62 1.89 -13.33
C ASN A 217 -5.57 2.53 -12.44
N VAL A 218 -5.23 1.90 -11.31
CA VAL A 218 -4.23 2.40 -10.39
C VAL A 218 -2.83 2.24 -11.00
N MET A 219 -2.18 3.36 -11.28
CA MET A 219 -0.82 3.42 -11.86
C MET A 219 0.23 3.76 -10.82
N LYS A 220 -0.16 4.45 -9.74
CA LYS A 220 0.76 4.75 -8.65
C LYS A 220 0.02 4.83 -7.33
N GLU A 221 0.67 4.32 -6.29
CA GLU A 221 0.19 4.33 -4.91
C GLU A 221 1.22 5.03 -4.05
N THR A 222 0.82 6.04 -3.30
CA THR A 222 1.67 6.73 -2.34
C THR A 222 1.07 6.56 -0.96
N SER A 223 1.83 5.99 -0.04
CA SER A 223 1.48 5.88 1.37
C SER A 223 2.49 6.68 2.20
N THR A 224 2.00 7.56 3.06
CA THR A 224 2.81 8.32 4.01
C THR A 224 2.34 8.00 5.42
N ILE A 225 3.27 7.57 6.27
CA ILE A 225 3.01 7.32 7.69
C ILE A 225 3.80 8.35 8.49
N THR A 226 3.10 9.12 9.31
CA THR A 226 3.69 10.07 10.25
C THR A 226 3.47 9.58 11.66
N THR A 227 4.55 9.34 12.39
CA THR A 227 4.51 8.94 13.80
C THR A 227 4.19 10.14 14.71
N PRO A 228 3.79 9.93 15.99
CA PRO A 228 3.43 11.02 16.90
C PRO A 228 4.59 11.97 17.21
N ASN A 229 5.84 11.53 17.00
CA ASN A 229 7.03 12.35 17.20
C ASN A 229 7.37 13.23 15.97
N GLY A 230 6.56 13.16 14.90
CA GLY A 230 6.75 13.91 13.66
C GLY A 230 7.63 13.24 12.60
N GLN A 231 8.21 12.05 12.87
CA GLN A 231 8.94 11.31 11.84
C GLN A 231 7.98 10.75 10.81
N SER A 232 8.32 10.91 9.53
CA SER A 232 7.51 10.48 8.39
C SER A 232 8.25 9.45 7.54
N TYR A 233 7.51 8.49 7.01
CA TYR A 233 7.99 7.46 6.08
C TYR A 233 7.06 7.47 4.87
N THR A 234 7.60 7.56 3.66
CA THR A 234 6.82 7.58 2.43
C THR A 234 7.18 6.37 1.58
N SER A 235 6.20 5.59 1.18
CA SER A 235 6.35 4.52 0.20
C SER A 235 5.57 4.88 -1.06
N VAL A 236 6.21 4.75 -2.22
CA VAL A 236 5.63 5.00 -3.54
C VAL A 236 5.78 3.75 -4.37
N THR A 237 4.67 3.13 -4.75
CA THR A 237 4.63 2.05 -5.74
C THR A 237 4.17 2.62 -7.06
N THR A 238 4.93 2.40 -8.13
CA THR A 238 4.58 2.78 -9.51
C THR A 238 4.50 1.52 -10.34
N TYR A 239 3.38 1.33 -11.03
CA TYR A 239 3.16 0.19 -11.92
C TYR A 239 3.56 0.57 -13.35
N ASP A 240 4.22 -0.35 -14.05
CA ASP A 240 4.75 -0.07 -15.39
C ASP A 240 3.68 -0.14 -16.49
N SER A 241 2.52 -0.74 -16.19
CA SER A 241 1.39 -0.84 -17.12
C SER A 241 0.03 -0.83 -16.42
N ALA A 242 -1.04 -0.76 -17.24
CA ALA A 242 -2.40 -1.10 -16.80
C ALA A 242 -2.46 -2.57 -16.30
N PRO A 243 -3.42 -2.94 -15.43
CA PRO A 243 -3.53 -4.26 -14.81
C PRO A 243 -3.45 -5.42 -15.79
N GLN A 244 -2.60 -6.40 -15.48
CA GLN A 244 -2.41 -7.61 -16.29
C GLN A 244 -2.79 -8.81 -15.45
N TYR A 245 -3.99 -9.33 -15.68
CA TYR A 245 -4.49 -10.46 -14.90
C TYR A 245 -4.27 -11.78 -15.62
N VAL A 246 -3.64 -12.71 -14.92
CA VAL A 246 -3.54 -14.13 -15.33
C VAL A 246 -4.37 -14.98 -14.38
N THR A 247 -4.86 -16.10 -14.89
CA THR A 247 -5.55 -17.12 -14.09
C THR A 247 -4.66 -18.35 -14.02
N LEU A 248 -4.26 -18.70 -12.81
CA LEU A 248 -3.41 -19.85 -12.52
C LEU A 248 -4.19 -21.16 -12.65
N GLU A 249 -3.47 -22.30 -12.66
CA GLU A 249 -4.10 -23.63 -12.81
C GLU A 249 -5.11 -23.95 -11.70
N ASP A 250 -4.95 -23.37 -10.51
CA ASP A 250 -5.86 -23.52 -9.37
C ASP A 250 -7.10 -22.61 -9.45
N GLY A 251 -7.21 -21.78 -10.50
CA GLY A 251 -8.27 -20.80 -10.71
C GLY A 251 -8.04 -19.45 -10.03
N THR A 252 -6.92 -19.26 -9.33
CA THR A 252 -6.57 -17.99 -8.70
C THR A 252 -6.26 -16.96 -9.78
N ARG A 253 -6.93 -15.81 -9.71
CA ARG A 253 -6.65 -14.65 -10.57
C ARG A 253 -5.64 -13.75 -9.88
N MET A 254 -4.54 -13.44 -10.56
CA MET A 254 -3.48 -12.59 -10.03
C MET A 254 -3.09 -11.50 -11.01
N ASP A 255 -2.68 -10.35 -10.47
CA ASP A 255 -2.07 -9.26 -11.24
C ASP A 255 -0.55 -9.52 -11.34
N VAL A 256 -0.02 -9.57 -12.57
CA VAL A 256 1.39 -9.85 -12.87
C VAL A 256 2.13 -8.64 -13.41
N ARG A 257 1.63 -7.43 -13.15
CA ARG A 257 2.34 -6.21 -13.50
C ARG A 257 3.71 -6.13 -12.82
N ASP A 258 4.68 -5.66 -13.60
CA ASP A 258 5.93 -5.15 -13.08
C ASP A 258 5.68 -3.83 -12.34
N TYR A 259 6.46 -3.60 -11.29
CA TYR A 259 6.34 -2.39 -10.49
C TYR A 259 7.67 -1.97 -9.85
N THR A 260 7.80 -0.66 -9.65
CA THR A 260 8.90 -0.05 -8.91
C THR A 260 8.38 0.52 -7.61
N MET A 261 9.05 0.18 -6.51
CA MET A 261 8.80 0.73 -5.19
C MET A 261 9.94 1.68 -4.80
N GLU A 262 9.62 2.87 -4.34
CA GLU A 262 10.56 3.78 -3.69
C GLU A 262 10.10 4.03 -2.25
N THR A 263 10.99 3.80 -1.28
CA THR A 263 10.73 4.16 0.12
C THR A 263 11.67 5.29 0.53
N THR A 264 11.10 6.38 1.04
CA THR A 264 11.84 7.50 1.65
C THR A 264 11.66 7.47 3.16
N TYR A 265 12.77 7.42 3.90
CA TYR A 265 12.80 7.38 5.36
C TYR A 265 12.84 8.78 5.96
N ALA A 266 12.64 8.87 7.28
CA ALA A 266 12.59 10.16 8.00
C ALA A 266 13.90 10.98 7.93
N ASP A 267 15.04 10.33 7.68
CA ASP A 267 16.35 10.97 7.49
C ASP A 267 16.59 11.43 6.03
N GLY A 268 15.62 11.18 5.13
CA GLY A 268 15.71 11.48 3.71
C GLY A 268 16.44 10.43 2.88
N SER A 269 16.96 9.36 3.49
CA SER A 269 17.50 8.21 2.75
C SER A 269 16.40 7.52 1.95
N LYS A 270 16.80 6.85 0.87
CA LYS A 270 15.88 6.15 -0.02
C LYS A 270 16.34 4.73 -0.31
N THR A 271 15.36 3.86 -0.51
CA THR A 271 15.55 2.53 -1.11
C THR A 271 14.65 2.43 -2.34
N THR A 272 15.12 1.74 -3.36
CA THR A 272 14.37 1.47 -4.58
C THR A 272 14.34 -0.02 -4.85
N SER A 273 13.17 -0.58 -5.08
CA SER A 273 13.01 -1.98 -5.49
C SER A 273 12.28 -2.05 -6.81
N THR A 274 12.85 -2.75 -7.77
CA THR A 274 12.20 -3.07 -9.05
C THR A 274 11.78 -4.52 -9.02
N VAL A 275 10.51 -4.80 -9.28
CA VAL A 275 9.93 -6.13 -9.25
C VAL A 275 9.41 -6.48 -10.63
N VAL A 276 9.89 -7.61 -11.15
CA VAL A 276 9.44 -8.20 -12.42
C VAL A 276 8.70 -9.50 -12.11
N ILE A 277 7.46 -9.61 -12.56
CA ILE A 277 6.59 -10.78 -12.30
C ILE A 277 6.28 -11.50 -13.61
N ASN A 278 6.46 -12.82 -13.62
CA ASN A 278 6.10 -13.67 -14.74
C ASN A 278 4.65 -14.16 -14.62
N ASP A 279 4.09 -14.65 -15.74
CA ASP A 279 2.71 -15.17 -15.83
C ASP A 279 2.41 -16.34 -14.88
N ASP A 280 3.42 -17.11 -14.48
CA ASP A 280 3.27 -18.21 -13.52
C ASP A 280 3.36 -17.73 -12.06
N GLY A 281 3.46 -16.41 -11.86
CA GLY A 281 3.62 -15.74 -10.58
C GLY A 281 5.03 -15.79 -10.00
N SER A 282 5.98 -16.48 -10.64
CA SER A 282 7.41 -16.35 -10.31
C SER A 282 7.90 -14.93 -10.60
N GLY A 283 9.08 -14.56 -10.10
CA GLY A 283 9.57 -13.20 -10.32
C GLY A 283 10.97 -12.94 -9.81
N THR A 284 11.48 -11.77 -10.16
CA THR A 284 12.76 -11.23 -9.70
C THR A 284 12.54 -9.86 -9.06
N MET A 285 13.14 -9.65 -7.90
CA MET A 285 13.17 -8.37 -7.20
C MET A 285 14.62 -7.89 -7.16
N THR A 286 14.85 -6.68 -7.63
CA THR A 286 16.15 -6.00 -7.56
C THR A 286 16.01 -4.82 -6.60
N MET A 287 16.71 -4.85 -5.47
CA MET A 287 16.71 -3.78 -4.48
C MET A 287 18.02 -2.98 -4.58
N THR A 288 17.92 -1.66 -4.52
CA THR A 288 19.04 -0.72 -4.40
C THR A 288 18.86 0.07 -3.10
N ASP A 289 19.87 0.01 -2.22
CA ASP A 289 19.84 0.74 -0.95
C ASP A 289 20.38 2.19 -1.08
N GLY A 290 20.35 2.93 0.04
CA GLY A 290 20.78 4.32 0.09
C GLY A 290 22.28 4.54 -0.18
N ASP A 291 23.09 3.48 -0.09
CA ASP A 291 24.52 3.49 -0.42
C ASP A 291 24.79 3.03 -1.87
N GLY A 292 23.74 2.70 -2.62
CA GLY A 292 23.80 2.21 -3.99
C GLY A 292 24.17 0.73 -4.11
N LYS A 293 24.14 -0.03 -3.01
CA LYS A 293 24.34 -1.47 -3.05
C LYS A 293 23.10 -2.13 -3.66
N VAL A 294 23.34 -3.05 -4.59
CA VAL A 294 22.29 -3.80 -5.29
C VAL A 294 22.23 -5.23 -4.75
N THR A 295 21.03 -5.69 -4.43
CA THR A 295 20.74 -7.09 -4.10
C THR A 295 19.63 -7.62 -4.97
N VAL A 296 19.63 -8.93 -5.22
CA VAL A 296 18.64 -9.61 -6.04
C VAL A 296 18.00 -10.74 -5.24
N SER A 297 16.67 -10.80 -5.28
CA SER A 297 15.87 -11.90 -4.75
C SER A 297 15.00 -12.47 -5.85
N THR A 298 14.68 -13.76 -5.77
CA THR A 298 13.81 -14.45 -6.72
C THR A 298 12.71 -15.19 -5.98
N ARG A 299 11.56 -15.36 -6.60
CA ARG A 299 10.49 -16.23 -6.10
C ARG A 299 10.08 -17.21 -7.18
N SER A 300 9.73 -18.43 -6.79
CA SER A 300 9.38 -19.51 -7.73
C SER A 300 7.90 -19.54 -8.12
N GLY A 301 7.06 -18.72 -7.49
CA GLY A 301 5.62 -18.69 -7.73
C GLY A 301 4.91 -17.62 -6.89
N PRO A 302 3.58 -17.51 -7.03
CA PRO A 302 2.77 -16.43 -6.45
C PRO A 302 2.66 -16.50 -4.93
N ASP A 303 2.73 -17.71 -4.38
CA ASP A 303 2.65 -18.02 -2.95
C ASP A 303 4.02 -18.39 -2.36
N ALA A 304 5.07 -18.37 -3.19
CA ALA A 304 6.43 -18.61 -2.73
C ALA A 304 7.02 -17.33 -2.12
N ASP A 305 7.72 -17.51 -1.00
CA ASP A 305 8.51 -16.43 -0.41
C ASP A 305 9.66 -16.04 -1.36
N TRP A 306 10.05 -14.76 -1.31
CA TRP A 306 11.27 -14.30 -1.97
C TRP A 306 12.51 -14.95 -1.33
N SER A 307 13.48 -15.31 -2.17
CA SER A 307 14.76 -15.84 -1.72
C SER A 307 15.52 -14.80 -0.89
N GLU A 308 16.45 -15.28 -0.05
CA GLU A 308 17.41 -14.40 0.60
C GLU A 308 18.11 -13.52 -0.45
N PRO A 309 18.37 -12.24 -0.14
CA PRO A 309 19.01 -11.33 -1.09
C PRO A 309 20.46 -11.75 -1.36
N GLU A 310 20.80 -11.89 -2.64
CA GLU A 310 22.16 -12.14 -3.09
C GLU A 310 22.79 -10.84 -3.60
N ASP A 311 24.05 -10.58 -3.20
CA ASP A 311 24.83 -9.44 -3.67
C ASP A 311 25.16 -9.60 -5.17
N GLN A 312 25.01 -8.54 -5.95
CA GLN A 312 25.33 -8.51 -7.38
C GLN A 312 26.78 -8.09 -7.69
#